data_AF-A0A836QIH7-F1
#
_entry.id   AF-A0A836QIH7-F1
#
_cell.length_a   1.000
_cell.length_b   1.000
_cell.length_c   1.000
_cell.angle_alpha   90.00
_cell.angle_beta   90.00
_cell.angle_gamma   90.00
#
_symmetry.space_group_name_H-M   'P 1'
#
loop_
_entity.id
_entity.type
_entity.pdbx_description
1 polymer ?
#
loop_
_entity_poly.entity_id
_entity_poly.type
_entity_poly.pdbx_seq_one_letter_code
_entity_poly.pdbx_strand_id
1 'polypeptide(L)' 'MTDINLDSGLDQLGFTAFRPGQRESIETLLRVGRVLLVAPTGGGKSLIYQLPGALLPGTTLVVSPLIALMHDQV' A
#
# COMPACT_ATOMS: atom_id res chain seq x y z
N MET A 1 -6.76 -2.85 -18.83
CA MET A 1 -6.17 -2.54 -17.51
C MET A 1 -6.25 -1.04 -17.36
N THR A 2 -6.91 -0.54 -16.33
CA THR A 2 -6.97 0.91 -16.05
C THR A 2 -5.54 1.39 -15.78
N ASP A 3 -5.09 2.45 -16.47
CA ASP A 3 -3.82 3.10 -16.15
C ASP A 3 -3.96 3.80 -14.80
N ILE A 4 -3.61 3.08 -13.72
CA ILE A 4 -3.65 3.62 -12.36
C ILE A 4 -2.45 4.55 -12.18
N ASN A 5 -2.72 5.84 -11.95
CA ASN A 5 -1.69 6.82 -11.64
C ASN A 5 -1.30 6.72 -10.15
N LEU A 6 -0.20 6.03 -9.86
CA LEU A 6 0.30 5.83 -8.50
C LEU A 6 0.78 7.13 -7.84
N ASP A 7 1.34 8.07 -8.61
CA ASP A 7 1.85 9.34 -8.06
C ASP A 7 0.70 10.23 -7.57
N SER A 8 -0.38 10.33 -8.36
CA SER A 8 -1.57 11.07 -7.93
C SER A 8 -2.19 10.48 -6.66
N GLY A 9 -2.21 9.16 -6.53
CA GLY A 9 -2.71 8.51 -5.31
C GLY A 9 -1.79 8.71 -4.11
N LEU A 10 -0.46 8.73 -4.35
CA LEU A 10 0.52 9.00 -3.32
C LEU A 10 0.34 10.42 -2.74
N ASP A 11 0.14 11.40 -3.62
CA ASP A 11 -0.12 12.80 -3.24
C ASP A 11 -1.41 12.94 -2.42
N GLN A 12 -2.48 12.22 -2.80
CA GLN A 12 -3.75 12.21 -2.06
C GLN A 12 -3.61 11.68 -0.63
N LEU A 13 -2.66 10.77 -0.41
CA LEU A 13 -2.32 10.24 0.91
C LEU A 13 -1.32 11.11 1.68
N GLY A 14 -0.91 12.25 1.12
CA GLY A 14 -0.02 13.23 1.77
C GLY A 14 1.46 12.84 1.77
N PHE A 15 1.87 11.90 0.91
CA PHE A 15 3.27 11.50 0.77
C PHE A 15 3.91 12.18 -0.44
N THR A 16 5.18 12.56 -0.32
CA THR A 16 5.92 13.26 -1.39
C THR A 16 6.75 12.35 -2.29
N ALA A 17 7.07 11.14 -1.82
CA ALA A 17 7.87 10.16 -2.56
C ALA A 17 7.70 8.75 -2.00
N PHE A 18 7.87 7.76 -2.88
CA PHE A 18 8.01 6.36 -2.47
C PHE A 18 9.36 6.13 -1.79
N ARG A 19 9.35 5.35 -0.71
CA ARG A 19 10.54 4.75 -0.13
C ARG A 19 11.00 3.56 -0.98
N PRO A 20 12.27 3.12 -0.83
CA PRO A 20 12.81 1.97 -1.58
C PRO A 20 11.89 0.74 -1.51
N GLY A 21 11.62 0.14 -2.67
CA GLY A 21 10.80 -1.06 -2.82
C GLY A 21 9.28 -0.88 -2.75
N GLN A 22 8.75 0.28 -2.31
CA GLN A 22 7.29 0.47 -2.21
C GLN A 22 6.61 0.47 -3.57
N ARG A 23 7.09 1.30 -4.51
CA ARG A 23 6.55 1.40 -5.87
C ARG A 23 6.60 0.06 -6.59
N GLU A 24 7.76 -0.60 -6.57
CA GLU A 24 7.96 -1.91 -7.19
C GLU A 24 7.00 -2.98 -6.63
N SER A 25 6.78 -2.97 -5.31
CA SER A 25 5.86 -3.90 -4.65
C SER A 25 4.41 -3.68 -5.09
N ILE A 26 3.99 -2.41 -5.18
CA ILE A 26 2.64 -2.02 -5.62
C ILE A 26 2.44 -2.37 -7.10
N GLU A 27 3.40 -2.02 -7.95
CA GLU A 27 3.36 -2.35 -9.39
C GLU A 27 3.34 -3.88 -9.60
N THR A 28 4.08 -4.63 -8.80
CA THR A 28 4.05 -6.10 -8.82
C THR A 28 2.70 -6.63 -8.35
N LEU A 29 2.13 -6.09 -7.28
CA LEU A 29 0.78 -6.46 -6.82
C LEU A 29 -0.27 -6.19 -7.90
N LEU A 30 -0.24 -5.01 -8.55
CA LEU A 30 -1.20 -4.64 -9.60
C LEU A 30 -1.05 -5.49 -10.87
N ARG A 31 0.18 -5.89 -11.21
CA ARG A 31 0.48 -6.70 -12.40
C ARG A 31 0.22 -8.19 -12.19
N VAL A 32 0.65 -8.74 -11.07
CA VAL A 32 0.66 -10.20 -10.78
C VAL A 32 -0.53 -10.61 -9.91
N GLY A 33 -1.17 -9.66 -9.21
CA GLY A 33 -2.28 -9.89 -8.29
C GLY A 33 -1.84 -10.37 -6.90
N ARG A 34 -0.54 -10.55 -6.64
CA ARG A 34 -0.01 -10.99 -5.34
C ARG A 34 1.44 -10.58 -5.13
N VAL A 35 1.82 -10.34 -3.87
CA VAL A 35 3.18 -10.03 -3.46
C VAL A 35 3.44 -10.57 -2.05
N LEU A 36 4.64 -11.12 -1.81
CA LEU A 36 5.16 -11.37 -0.46
C LEU A 36 6.26 -10.35 -0.21
N LEU A 37 6.05 -9.48 0.78
CA LEU A 37 7.00 -8.43 1.13
C LEU A 37 7.69 -8.75 2.46
N VAL A 38 9.02 -8.70 2.47
CA VAL A 38 9.83 -8.69 3.68
C VAL A 38 10.47 -7.32 3.82
N ALA A 39 10.13 -6.59 4.88
CA ALA A 39 10.64 -5.24 5.11
C ALA A 39 10.82 -4.95 6.61
N PRO A 40 11.84 -4.17 7.00
CA PRO A 40 12.11 -3.84 8.39
C PRO A 40 10.95 -3.05 9.02
N THR A 41 10.84 -3.11 10.36
CA THR A 41 9.90 -2.24 11.12
C THR A 41 10.17 -0.78 10.79
N GLY A 42 9.11 0.03 10.64
CA GLY A 42 9.22 1.41 10.19
C GLY A 42 9.50 1.60 8.69
N GLY A 43 9.69 0.53 7.92
CA GLY A 43 9.96 0.57 6.46
C GLY A 43 8.81 1.07 5.57
N GLY A 44 7.68 1.50 6.16
CA GLY A 44 6.55 2.03 5.39
C GLY A 44 5.73 0.95 4.67
N LYS A 45 5.63 -0.25 5.26
CA LYS A 45 4.88 -1.39 4.71
C LYS A 45 3.41 -1.07 4.43
N SER A 46 2.81 -0.21 5.26
CA SER A 46 1.38 0.11 5.21
C SER A 46 0.95 0.74 3.89
N LEU A 47 1.79 1.60 3.31
CA LEU A 47 1.50 2.25 2.04
C LEU A 47 1.24 1.23 0.91
N ILE A 48 1.89 0.06 0.95
CA ILE A 48 1.82 -0.94 -0.12
C ILE A 48 0.42 -1.58 -0.20
N TYR A 49 -0.35 -1.59 0.88
CA TYR A 49 -1.77 -2.00 0.84
C TYR A 49 -2.74 -0.81 0.91
N GLN A 50 -2.36 0.30 1.53
CA GLN A 50 -3.22 1.50 1.63
C GLN A 50 -3.41 2.19 0.27
N LEU A 51 -2.33 2.38 -0.51
CA LEU A 51 -2.41 3.08 -1.79
C LEU A 51 -3.28 2.32 -2.81
N PRO A 52 -3.07 1.00 -3.05
CA PRO A 52 -4.01 0.24 -3.88
C PRO A 52 -5.42 0.24 -3.32
N GLY A 53 -5.58 0.18 -2.00
CA GLY A 53 -6.89 0.18 -1.37
C GLY A 53 -7.67 1.49 -1.51
N ALA A 54 -6.98 2.61 -1.69
CA ALA A 54 -7.59 3.89 -2.01
C ALA A 54 -7.90 4.06 -3.52
N LEU A 55 -7.11 3.43 -4.39
CA LEU A 55 -7.19 3.62 -5.84
C LEU A 55 -8.09 2.62 -6.56
N LEU A 56 -8.21 1.41 -6.03
CA LEU A 56 -8.99 0.33 -6.65
C LEU A 56 -10.46 0.39 -6.21
N PRO A 57 -11.41 0.04 -7.10
CA PRO A 57 -12.80 -0.10 -6.69
C PRO A 57 -12.96 -1.27 -5.69
N GLY A 58 -13.89 -1.10 -4.75
CA GLY A 58 -14.21 -2.11 -3.74
C GLY A 58 -13.60 -1.80 -2.37
N THR A 59 -13.52 -2.82 -1.52
CA THR A 59 -13.04 -2.70 -0.13
C THR A 59 -11.77 -3.48 0.06
N THR A 60 -10.72 -2.83 0.58
CA THR A 60 -9.50 -3.51 1.02
C THR A 60 -9.68 -4.06 2.42
N LEU A 61 -9.47 -5.38 2.58
CA LEU A 61 -9.46 -6.05 3.88
C LEU A 61 -8.04 -6.17 4.40
N VAL A 62 -7.75 -5.56 5.55
CA VAL A 62 -6.48 -5.68 6.25
C VAL A 62 -6.67 -6.56 7.48
N VAL A 63 -5.92 -7.66 7.56
CA VAL A 63 -5.95 -8.57 8.71
C VAL A 63 -4.80 -8.24 9.64
N SER A 64 -5.11 -7.77 10.84
CA SER A 64 -4.13 -7.48 11.90
C SER A 64 -4.27 -8.47 13.05
N PRO A 65 -3.16 -9.01 13.61
CA PRO A 65 -3.22 -9.94 14.73
C PRO A 65 -3.56 -9.28 16.08
N LEU A 66 -3.37 -7.96 16.20
CA LEU A 66 -3.51 -7.23 17.46
C LEU A 66 -4.37 -5.97 17.28
N ILE A 67 -5.29 -5.74 18.22
CA ILE A 67 -6.14 -4.54 18.26
C ILE A 67 -5.28 -3.27 18.41
N ALA A 68 -4.21 -3.33 19.22
CA ALA A 68 -3.29 -2.20 19.39
C ALA A 68 -2.70 -1.73 18.03
N LEU A 69 -2.33 -2.67 17.16
CA LEU A 69 -1.82 -2.35 15.82
C LEU A 69 -2.90 -1.77 14.89
N MET A 70 -4.17 -2.09 15.13
CA MET A 70 -5.27 -1.49 14.37
C MET A 70 -5.44 -0.02 14.75
N HIS A 71 -5.37 0.31 16.04
CA HIS A 71 -5.47 1.70 16.50
C HIS A 71 -4.33 2.59 15.99
N ASP A 72 -3.12 2.06 15.80
CA ASP A 72 -1.99 2.82 15.27
C ASP A 72 -2.11 3.12 13.76
N GLN A 73 -3.08 2.52 13.06
CA GLN A 73 -3.21 2.56 11.59
C GLN A 73 -4.53 3.18 11.09
N VAL A 74 -5.48 3.47 11.98
CA VAL A 74 -6.82 4.03 11.68
C VAL A 74 -6.90 5.48 12.14
#